data_AF-A0A367KK10-F1
#
_entry.id   AF-A0A367KK10-F1
#
_cell.length_a   1.000
_cell.length_b   1.000
_cell.length_c   1.000
_cell.angle_alpha   90.00
_cell.angle_beta   90.00
_cell.angle_gamma   90.00
#
_symmetry.space_group_name_H-M   'P 1'
#
loop_
_entity.id
_entity.type
_entity.pdbx_description
1 polymer ?
#
loop_
_entity_poly.entity_id
_entity_poly.type
_entity_poly.pdbx_seq_one_letter_code
_entity_poly.pdbx_strand_id
1 'polypeptide(L)'
;MQHLSLSKRGLGSSNEPDEQFLDLLKNMIQDMNSMKTDFLVYLKTNFTDMETVKQDPSKVQRSLSPPLLRPTVVEESQKPSLASSPASSIFSVIEDDKKLVLENKDLKSKLTTAEEEVVSLEQKNQEQADEISQLKETIKLLENERDEFESHRKSFLNELKNKDKTADFRIASVEEDFNAKLNDLQYELEEERRMKKNLEIEHQSEMKTLQTELEAHTKTLEEIQAIHRSESEGHTRTIRQLQQDMEKHSQLKEEHTELQRRFDQLCQDMDTAIQQQTRVMVKRAQDDWESKNEELQNIKRDHDSLCQTVRSLLKRFMPQGVDQELNQASLQSYLGGFKEQLEVFEREYDVAKEDLYITMQQLSDLVRDYTNLVEVHNEWKVIASRMAEKLEDFRKNMIFEIVNQLQLPMDEEELNILQKKLTPNEDDTAVWNQILQLTSSINTQKFVLKVHKRVKDNYEQAKQYKKEYRSIKEKYNRLCTSYCEKIAFRNFQTGDIALFLPTRNASGKPWAAFNINAPHYFLKSTDNMASQMQSRDWIVARIVSITEYTANAQHPESNPYGLADGIKYYFIEAENWRHSKQHSKKRQLVQDNGLASVMIPPDDPYQQQKRPSLGPSSSSSFVHSYSS
;
A
#
# COMPACT_ATOMS: atom_id res chain seq x y z
N MET A 1 -0.91 -36.89 36.22
CA MET A 1 0.02 -36.86 37.38
C MET A 1 1.33 -36.24 36.88
N GLN A 2 2.10 -35.43 37.61
CA GLN A 2 1.86 -34.64 38.85
C GLN A 2 1.82 -33.14 38.45
N HIS A 3 1.18 -32.15 39.09
CA HIS A 3 0.68 -31.90 40.46
C HIS A 3 1.73 -31.41 41.49
N LEU A 4 1.88 -30.07 41.61
CA LEU A 4 2.27 -29.22 42.76
C LEU A 4 2.76 -27.85 42.21
N SER A 5 2.51 -26.67 42.79
CA SER A 5 1.64 -26.29 43.94
C SER A 5 1.09 -24.86 43.74
N LEU A 6 0.03 -24.48 44.47
CA LEU A 6 -0.68 -23.20 44.28
C LEU A 6 -0.10 -22.06 45.15
N SER A 7 -0.33 -20.82 44.72
CA SER A 7 -0.90 -19.80 45.61
C SER A 7 -1.79 -18.80 44.86
N LYS A 8 -2.84 -18.29 45.52
CA LYS A 8 -3.73 -17.23 45.02
C LYS A 8 -3.60 -15.98 45.88
N ARG A 9 -3.41 -14.81 45.25
CA ARG A 9 -3.97 -13.51 45.70
C ARG A 9 -3.73 -12.41 44.67
N GLY A 10 -4.58 -11.38 44.68
CA GLY A 10 -4.38 -10.13 43.93
C GLY A 10 -5.31 -9.92 42.73
N LEU A 11 -6.34 -9.09 42.91
CA LEU A 11 -6.90 -8.27 41.84
C LEU A 11 -6.21 -6.91 41.91
N GLY A 12 -5.57 -6.44 40.85
CA GLY A 12 -4.94 -5.12 40.84
C GLY A 12 -4.17 -4.78 39.57
N SER A 13 -4.32 -3.53 39.12
CA SER A 13 -3.49 -2.74 38.19
C SER A 13 -2.94 -3.40 36.91
N SER A 14 -3.43 -2.96 35.75
CA SER A 14 -2.95 -3.37 34.41
C SER A 14 -1.98 -2.34 33.80
N ASN A 15 -0.83 -2.09 34.43
CA ASN A 15 0.11 -1.01 34.04
C ASN A 15 1.57 -1.44 33.80
N GLU A 16 1.98 -2.67 34.13
CA GLU A 16 3.41 -3.07 34.14
C GLU A 16 4.21 -2.89 32.82
N PRO A 17 3.68 -3.12 31.60
CA PRO A 17 4.50 -2.96 30.39
C PRO A 17 4.84 -1.49 30.07
N ASP A 18 3.97 -0.54 30.46
CA ASP A 18 4.17 0.88 30.18
C ASP A 18 5.27 1.47 31.08
N GLU A 19 5.36 1.03 32.35
CA GLU A 19 6.42 1.49 33.27
C GLU A 19 7.81 1.00 32.84
N GLN A 20 7.93 -0.25 32.37
CA GLN A 20 9.21 -0.78 31.86
C GLN A 20 9.70 0.00 30.62
N PHE A 21 8.80 0.38 29.71
CA PHE A 21 9.14 1.21 28.55
C PHE A 21 9.50 2.66 28.96
N LEU A 22 8.79 3.23 29.93
CA LEU A 22 9.09 4.57 30.45
C LEU A 22 10.42 4.64 31.21
N ASP A 23 10.81 3.60 31.94
CA ASP A 23 12.12 3.55 32.62
C ASP A 23 13.27 3.32 31.63
N LEU A 24 13.07 2.52 30.58
CA LEU A 24 14.03 2.41 29.47
C LEU A 24 14.27 3.78 28.80
N LEU A 25 13.21 4.55 28.56
CA LEU A 25 13.31 5.90 28.02
C LEU A 25 14.01 6.87 28.99
N LYS A 26 13.72 6.82 30.30
CA LYS A 26 14.43 7.64 31.31
C LYS A 26 15.93 7.35 31.30
N ASN A 27 16.33 6.09 31.24
CA ASN A 27 17.73 5.68 31.18
C ASN A 27 18.42 6.22 29.92
N MET A 28 17.83 6.05 28.74
CA MET A 28 18.36 6.66 27.50
C MET A 28 18.47 8.20 27.58
N ILE A 29 17.49 8.87 28.18
CA ILE A 29 17.52 10.33 28.40
C ILE A 29 18.67 10.70 29.35
N GLN A 30 18.93 9.91 30.39
CA GLN A 30 20.00 10.14 31.35
C GLN A 30 21.39 9.92 30.72
N ASP A 31 21.58 8.85 29.96
CA ASP A 31 22.83 8.55 29.26
C ASP A 31 23.16 9.61 28.19
N MET A 32 22.16 10.04 27.40
CA MET A 32 22.29 11.16 26.46
C MET A 32 22.70 12.46 27.16
N ASN A 33 22.16 12.74 28.35
CA ASN A 33 22.51 13.95 29.11
C ASN A 33 23.89 13.85 29.77
N SER A 34 24.36 12.66 30.17
CA SER A 34 25.75 12.47 30.60
C SER A 34 26.70 12.77 29.45
N MET A 35 26.53 12.07 28.31
CA MET A 35 27.38 12.24 27.12
C MET A 35 27.39 13.69 26.61
N LYS A 36 26.26 14.39 26.67
CA LYS A 36 26.16 15.84 26.39
C LYS A 36 26.94 16.69 27.40
N THR A 37 26.93 16.34 28.68
CA THR A 37 27.67 17.06 29.72
C THR A 37 29.17 16.86 29.55
N ASP A 38 29.61 15.63 29.27
CA ASP A 38 31.01 15.29 28.99
C ASP A 38 31.52 16.03 27.74
N PHE A 39 30.70 16.11 26.69
CA PHE A 39 31.00 16.89 25.48
C PHE A 39 31.04 18.41 25.74
N LEU A 40 30.16 18.95 26.59
CA LEU A 40 30.19 20.37 26.99
C LEU A 40 31.40 20.70 27.87
N VAL A 41 31.88 19.76 28.70
CA VAL A 41 33.16 19.88 29.39
C VAL A 41 34.30 19.94 28.38
N TYR A 42 34.37 18.99 27.43
CA TYR A 42 35.38 18.95 26.37
C TYR A 42 35.43 20.25 25.55
N LEU A 43 34.28 20.81 25.15
CA LEU A 43 34.23 22.10 24.45
C LEU A 43 34.76 23.25 25.33
N LYS A 44 34.36 23.29 26.60
CA LYS A 44 34.77 24.34 27.55
C LYS A 44 36.26 24.27 27.93
N THR A 45 36.91 23.12 27.78
CA THR A 45 38.37 22.99 27.96
C THR A 45 39.18 23.57 26.78
N ASN A 46 38.57 23.71 25.59
CA ASN A 46 39.30 24.04 24.36
C ASN A 46 39.00 25.42 23.75
N PHE A 47 37.85 26.04 24.06
CA PHE A 47 37.46 27.32 23.44
C PHE A 47 36.85 28.33 24.42
N THR A 48 37.69 29.22 24.95
CA THR A 48 37.27 30.47 25.61
C THR A 48 38.27 31.59 25.32
N ASP A 49 37.81 32.70 24.72
CA ASP A 49 38.15 34.06 25.17
C ASP A 49 37.38 35.16 24.41
N MET A 50 37.20 36.30 25.10
CA MET A 50 36.68 37.64 24.71
C MET A 50 35.26 38.02 25.16
N GLU A 51 35.15 39.21 25.77
CA GLU A 51 34.00 39.68 26.56
C GLU A 51 33.65 41.19 26.36
N THR A 52 32.35 41.50 26.27
CA THR A 52 31.71 42.80 26.68
C THR A 52 32.05 44.09 25.85
N VAL A 53 31.39 45.27 25.94
CA VAL A 53 30.70 46.02 27.03
C VAL A 53 29.48 46.88 26.56
N LYS A 54 28.57 47.15 27.54
CA LYS A 54 27.40 48.06 27.77
C LYS A 54 27.40 49.47 27.08
N GLN A 55 26.39 50.37 27.09
CA GLN A 55 25.37 50.76 28.13
C GLN A 55 24.11 51.55 27.58
N ASP A 56 23.40 52.40 28.37
CA ASP A 56 21.90 52.62 28.33
C ASP A 56 21.37 54.14 28.23
N PRO A 57 20.16 54.65 28.66
CA PRO A 57 19.15 55.33 27.76
C PRO A 57 18.51 56.73 28.18
N SER A 58 17.46 57.29 27.45
CA SER A 58 16.15 57.95 27.91
C SER A 58 15.56 59.32 27.32
N LYS A 59 14.18 59.51 27.34
CA LYS A 59 13.23 60.74 27.19
C LYS A 59 12.69 61.16 25.76
N VAL A 60 11.70 62.06 25.42
CA VAL A 60 10.92 63.25 26.01
C VAL A 60 9.37 63.41 25.57
N GLN A 61 8.73 64.62 25.32
CA GLN A 61 7.23 64.89 25.31
C GLN A 61 6.67 66.29 24.71
N ARG A 62 5.33 66.44 24.36
CA ARG A 62 4.38 67.67 24.29
C ARG A 62 3.96 68.36 22.91
N SER A 63 2.91 69.23 22.68
CA SER A 63 1.45 69.45 23.09
C SER A 63 0.69 70.75 22.54
N LEU A 64 -0.69 70.83 22.41
CA LEU A 64 -1.69 72.02 22.45
C LEU A 64 -2.59 72.49 21.20
N SER A 65 -3.60 73.44 21.30
CA SER A 65 -4.89 73.58 20.43
C SER A 65 -5.62 75.00 20.05
N PRO A 66 -6.99 75.34 20.12
CA PRO A 66 -7.85 76.21 19.17
C PRO A 66 -8.61 77.49 19.77
N PRO A 67 -9.85 78.11 19.45
CA PRO A 67 -11.01 78.07 18.43
C PRO A 67 -11.82 79.46 18.03
N LEU A 68 -13.15 79.47 17.61
CA LEU A 68 -14.28 80.55 17.56
C LEU A 68 -14.83 81.23 16.19
N LEU A 69 -15.83 82.20 16.05
CA LEU A 69 -17.37 82.31 16.09
C LEU A 69 -18.05 83.65 15.46
N ARG A 70 -19.32 83.75 14.88
CA ARG A 70 -20.40 84.90 14.93
C ARG A 70 -21.65 85.10 13.90
N PRO A 71 -22.74 85.97 14.16
CA PRO A 71 -24.05 86.27 13.37
C PRO A 71 -24.78 87.74 13.38
N THR A 72 -26.13 87.97 13.01
CA THR A 72 -27.21 89.10 13.26
C THR A 72 -27.72 90.19 12.18
N VAL A 73 -28.81 91.10 12.20
CA VAL A 73 -30.37 91.21 12.41
C VAL A 73 -31.09 92.66 12.19
N VAL A 74 -32.35 92.89 11.60
CA VAL A 74 -33.26 94.18 11.49
C VAL A 74 -34.82 93.96 11.07
N GLU A 75 -35.93 94.77 10.79
CA GLU A 75 -36.48 96.23 10.64
C GLU A 75 -38.12 96.45 10.66
N GLU A 76 -38.82 97.58 10.18
CA GLU A 76 -40.32 97.99 10.43
C GLU A 76 -41.29 98.76 9.34
N SER A 77 -42.39 99.56 9.65
CA SER A 77 -43.54 100.14 8.76
C SER A 77 -44.30 101.50 9.22
N GLN A 78 -45.61 101.99 9.13
CA GLN A 78 -47.00 101.89 8.47
C GLN A 78 -47.87 103.28 8.60
N LYS A 79 -49.02 103.67 7.90
CA LYS A 79 -49.88 104.98 8.03
C LYS A 79 -51.39 105.13 7.39
N PRO A 80 -52.31 106.16 7.69
CA PRO A 80 -53.83 106.27 7.41
C PRO A 80 -54.58 107.68 7.06
N SER A 81 -55.97 107.81 7.01
CA SER A 81 -56.88 109.08 7.02
C SER A 81 -58.46 108.80 6.84
N LEU A 82 -59.58 109.62 6.81
CA LEU A 82 -60.17 110.95 7.31
C LEU A 82 -61.77 111.11 7.08
N ALA A 83 -62.53 112.23 7.44
CA ALA A 83 -64.06 112.37 7.41
C ALA A 83 -64.76 113.82 7.31
N SER A 84 -66.12 113.97 7.18
CA SER A 84 -66.93 115.25 7.23
C SER A 84 -68.47 115.19 7.62
N SER A 85 -69.32 116.25 7.42
CA SER A 85 -70.35 116.78 8.39
C SER A 85 -71.85 117.00 7.92
N PRO A 86 -72.90 117.06 8.81
CA PRO A 86 -74.34 117.11 8.47
C PRO A 86 -75.14 118.40 8.84
N ALA A 87 -76.37 118.58 8.30
CA ALA A 87 -77.37 119.57 8.81
C ALA A 87 -78.87 119.32 8.45
N SER A 88 -79.22 118.80 7.26
CA SER A 88 -80.63 118.54 6.85
C SER A 88 -81.18 117.21 7.39
N SER A 89 -80.59 116.71 8.48
CA SER A 89 -80.57 115.30 8.84
C SER A 89 -80.74 115.18 10.35
N ILE A 90 -81.97 115.40 10.83
CA ILE A 90 -82.32 115.35 12.26
C ILE A 90 -83.58 114.51 12.48
N PHE A 91 -84.70 114.80 11.80
CA PHE A 91 -85.92 114.01 12.01
C PHE A 91 -85.93 112.67 11.24
N SER A 92 -85.35 112.63 10.04
CA SER A 92 -84.95 111.38 9.40
C SER A 92 -83.95 110.63 10.29
N VAL A 93 -82.87 111.31 10.69
CA VAL A 93 -81.80 110.74 11.53
C VAL A 93 -82.31 110.20 12.88
N ILE A 94 -83.37 110.73 13.50
CA ILE A 94 -83.90 110.14 14.75
C ILE A 94 -84.67 108.83 14.49
N GLU A 95 -85.36 108.69 13.35
CA GLU A 95 -86.05 107.44 13.00
C GLU A 95 -85.07 106.41 12.42
N ASP A 96 -84.16 106.88 11.55
CA ASP A 96 -83.04 106.12 11.02
C ASP A 96 -82.08 105.70 12.14
N ASP A 97 -81.76 106.54 13.14
CA ASP A 97 -80.92 106.16 14.30
C ASP A 97 -81.59 105.06 15.13
N LYS A 98 -82.90 105.11 15.37
CA LYS A 98 -83.58 104.00 16.08
C LYS A 98 -83.50 102.70 15.28
N LYS A 99 -83.70 102.79 13.97
CA LYS A 99 -83.59 101.65 13.06
C LYS A 99 -82.16 101.12 13.02
N LEU A 100 -81.17 102.00 12.86
CA LEU A 100 -79.74 101.73 12.88
C LEU A 100 -79.26 101.22 14.24
N VAL A 101 -79.88 101.59 15.37
CA VAL A 101 -79.57 101.06 16.70
C VAL A 101 -80.11 99.63 16.87
N LEU A 102 -81.31 99.34 16.36
CA LEU A 102 -81.85 97.98 16.30
C LEU A 102 -81.03 97.11 15.33
N GLU A 103 -80.67 97.64 14.17
CA GLU A 103 -79.85 96.99 13.15
C GLU A 103 -78.42 96.78 13.64
N ASN A 104 -77.79 97.75 14.33
CA ASN A 104 -76.50 97.56 15.01
C ASN A 104 -76.58 96.54 16.14
N LYS A 105 -77.73 96.39 16.82
CA LYS A 105 -77.89 95.37 17.87
C LYS A 105 -78.01 93.96 17.28
N ASP A 106 -78.78 93.81 16.20
CA ASP A 106 -78.90 92.57 15.44
C ASP A 106 -77.56 92.20 14.77
N LEU A 107 -76.92 93.14 14.07
CA LEU A 107 -75.58 93.00 13.49
C LEU A 107 -74.53 92.68 14.56
N LYS A 108 -74.57 93.28 15.76
CA LYS A 108 -73.67 92.89 16.85
C LYS A 108 -73.91 91.47 17.33
N SER A 109 -75.17 91.02 17.44
CA SER A 109 -75.45 89.63 17.83
C SER A 109 -74.96 88.63 16.78
N LYS A 110 -75.13 88.95 15.49
CA LYS A 110 -74.61 88.16 14.37
C LYS A 110 -73.08 88.19 14.28
N LEU A 111 -72.47 89.33 14.59
CA LEU A 111 -71.02 89.47 14.67
C LEU A 111 -70.46 88.59 15.79
N THR A 112 -71.04 88.63 17.01
CA THR A 112 -70.58 87.76 18.11
C THR A 112 -70.78 86.28 17.80
N THR A 113 -71.87 85.87 17.14
CA THR A 113 -72.05 84.48 16.71
C THR A 113 -71.03 84.08 15.63
N ALA A 114 -70.73 84.97 14.68
CA ALA A 114 -69.70 84.72 13.67
C ALA A 114 -68.28 84.69 14.27
N GLU A 115 -67.99 85.51 15.29
CA GLU A 115 -66.74 85.47 16.07
C GLU A 115 -66.60 84.14 16.83
N GLU A 116 -67.67 83.64 17.46
CA GLU A 116 -67.73 82.32 18.11
C GLU A 116 -67.55 81.16 17.11
N GLU A 117 -68.17 81.24 15.92
CA GLU A 117 -67.99 80.25 14.85
C GLU A 117 -66.57 80.27 14.28
N VAL A 118 -65.96 81.45 14.07
CA VAL A 118 -64.56 81.59 13.64
C VAL A 118 -63.62 80.97 14.66
N VAL A 119 -63.76 81.25 15.96
CA VAL A 119 -62.92 80.65 17.01
C VAL A 119 -63.10 79.12 17.05
N SER A 120 -64.31 78.59 16.83
CA SER A 120 -64.55 77.13 16.75
C SER A 120 -63.89 76.50 15.51
N LEU A 121 -63.84 77.22 14.39
CA LEU A 121 -63.18 76.77 13.16
C LEU A 121 -61.66 76.85 13.28
N GLU A 122 -61.11 77.90 13.91
CA GLU A 122 -59.68 78.03 14.19
C GLU A 122 -59.18 76.91 15.12
N GLN A 123 -59.94 76.57 16.18
CA GLN A 123 -59.62 75.43 17.04
C GLN A 123 -59.56 74.11 16.27
N LYS A 124 -60.57 73.79 15.44
CA LYS A 124 -60.58 72.58 14.61
C LYS A 124 -59.46 72.56 13.58
N ASN A 125 -59.09 73.70 13.02
CA ASN A 125 -57.99 73.82 12.07
C ASN A 125 -56.62 73.60 12.75
N GLN A 126 -56.48 74.03 14.01
CA GLN A 126 -55.31 73.72 14.84
C GLN A 126 -55.25 72.22 15.19
N GLU A 127 -56.36 71.61 15.62
CA GLU A 127 -56.45 70.17 15.88
C GLU A 127 -56.05 69.34 14.64
N GLN A 128 -56.54 69.72 13.45
CA GLN A 128 -56.15 69.11 12.18
C GLN A 128 -54.68 69.35 11.81
N ALA A 129 -54.10 70.52 12.12
CA ALA A 129 -52.68 70.78 11.91
C ALA A 129 -51.78 69.91 12.79
N ASP A 130 -52.22 69.63 14.02
CA ASP A 130 -51.52 68.75 14.96
C ASP A 130 -51.64 67.27 14.57
N GLU A 131 -52.82 66.80 14.13
CA GLU A 131 -52.99 65.46 13.52
C GLU A 131 -52.10 65.29 12.28
N ILE A 132 -52.11 66.27 11.37
CA ILE A 132 -51.26 66.27 10.16
C ILE A 132 -49.77 66.22 10.53
N SER A 133 -49.36 66.80 11.66
CA SER A 133 -47.98 66.76 12.14
C SER A 133 -47.60 65.39 12.69
N GLN A 134 -48.47 64.75 13.48
CA GLN A 134 -48.29 63.37 13.95
C GLN A 134 -48.27 62.36 12.79
N LEU A 135 -49.13 62.55 11.78
CA LEU A 135 -49.13 61.73 10.57
C LEU A 135 -47.82 61.86 9.77
N LYS A 136 -47.25 63.07 9.65
CA LYS A 136 -45.93 63.26 9.02
C LYS A 136 -44.80 62.57 9.79
N GLU A 137 -44.83 62.60 11.13
CA GLU A 137 -43.81 61.92 11.95
C GLU A 137 -43.89 60.39 11.84
N THR A 138 -45.10 59.83 11.91
CA THR A 138 -45.31 58.38 11.73
C THR A 138 -44.98 57.89 10.33
N ILE A 139 -45.30 58.65 9.26
CA ILE A 139 -44.81 58.36 7.90
C ILE A 139 -43.28 58.31 7.87
N LYS A 140 -42.60 59.31 8.43
CA LYS A 140 -41.14 59.39 8.46
C LYS A 140 -40.48 58.21 9.21
N LEU A 141 -41.10 57.72 10.28
CA LEU A 141 -40.65 56.51 10.98
C LEU A 141 -40.78 55.26 10.09
N LEU A 142 -41.92 55.09 9.41
CA LEU A 142 -42.14 53.97 8.48
C LEU A 142 -41.21 54.01 7.26
N GLU A 143 -40.82 55.20 6.79
CA GLU A 143 -39.81 55.34 5.73
C GLU A 143 -38.40 54.93 6.20
N ASN A 144 -38.01 55.28 7.44
CA ASN A 144 -36.75 54.80 8.02
C ASN A 144 -36.75 53.27 8.16
N GLU A 145 -37.81 52.68 8.69
CA GLU A 145 -37.96 51.22 8.82
C GLU A 145 -37.88 50.52 7.44
N ARG A 146 -38.57 51.05 6.43
CA ARG A 146 -38.49 50.57 5.03
C ARG A 146 -37.05 50.54 4.53
N ASP A 147 -36.29 51.61 4.75
CA ASP A 147 -34.93 51.74 4.23
C ASP A 147 -33.93 50.87 5.01
N GLU A 148 -34.15 50.66 6.31
CA GLU A 148 -33.45 49.61 7.08
C GLU A 148 -33.76 48.21 6.56
N PHE A 149 -35.02 47.87 6.27
CA PHE A 149 -35.37 46.56 5.68
C PHE A 149 -34.79 46.37 4.27
N GLU A 150 -34.77 47.41 3.43
CA GLU A 150 -34.07 47.39 2.14
C GLU A 150 -32.57 47.17 2.31
N SER A 151 -31.93 47.84 3.27
CA SER A 151 -30.50 47.70 3.57
C SER A 151 -30.15 46.27 4.01
N HIS A 152 -30.91 45.72 4.97
CA HIS A 152 -30.76 44.33 5.41
C HIS A 152 -30.98 43.33 4.27
N ARG A 153 -32.01 43.53 3.43
CA ARG A 153 -32.27 42.70 2.24
C ARG A 153 -31.12 42.73 1.23
N LYS A 154 -30.56 43.91 0.95
CA LYS A 154 -29.42 44.10 0.03
C LYS A 154 -28.15 43.43 0.59
N SER A 155 -27.90 43.60 1.89
CA SER A 155 -26.79 42.96 2.60
C SER A 155 -26.88 41.43 2.53
N PHE A 156 -28.03 40.85 2.89
CA PHE A 156 -28.27 39.40 2.87
C PHE A 156 -28.16 38.79 1.47
N LEU A 157 -28.64 39.49 0.43
CA LEU A 157 -28.45 39.08 -0.97
C LEU A 157 -26.98 39.10 -1.40
N ASN A 158 -26.17 40.01 -0.88
CA ASN A 158 -24.73 40.07 -1.16
C ASN A 158 -23.97 38.96 -0.40
N GLU A 159 -24.34 38.69 0.85
CA GLU A 159 -23.80 37.57 1.63
C GLU A 159 -24.10 36.21 0.96
N LEU A 160 -25.33 36.03 0.46
CA LEU A 160 -25.71 34.86 -0.34
C LEU A 160 -24.84 34.71 -1.59
N LYS A 161 -24.70 35.76 -2.42
CA LYS A 161 -23.86 35.74 -3.63
C LYS A 161 -22.38 35.44 -3.33
N ASN A 162 -21.87 35.89 -2.19
CA ASN A 162 -20.50 35.60 -1.78
C ASN A 162 -20.34 34.15 -1.30
N LYS A 163 -21.35 33.60 -0.60
CA LYS A 163 -21.39 32.17 -0.24
C LYS A 163 -21.51 31.26 -1.45
N ASP A 164 -22.32 31.63 -2.44
CA ASP A 164 -22.49 30.96 -3.74
C ASP A 164 -21.12 30.78 -4.43
N LYS A 165 -20.44 31.90 -4.72
CA LYS A 165 -19.09 31.91 -5.30
C LYS A 165 -18.05 31.13 -4.48
N THR A 166 -18.20 31.12 -3.15
CA THR A 166 -17.31 30.37 -2.26
C THR A 166 -17.59 28.86 -2.31
N ALA A 167 -18.83 28.45 -2.60
CA ALA A 167 -19.16 27.06 -2.90
C ALA A 167 -18.64 26.66 -4.27
N ASP A 168 -18.86 27.47 -5.31
CA ASP A 168 -18.34 27.24 -6.68
C ASP A 168 -16.82 27.02 -6.68
N PHE A 169 -16.07 27.90 -5.99
CA PHE A 169 -14.61 27.79 -5.90
C PHE A 169 -14.16 26.51 -5.17
N ARG A 170 -14.91 26.06 -4.15
CA ARG A 170 -14.63 24.79 -3.46
C ARG A 170 -14.97 23.57 -4.31
N ILE A 171 -16.02 23.64 -5.11
CA ILE A 171 -16.39 22.58 -6.06
C ILE A 171 -15.29 22.46 -7.11
N ALA A 172 -14.91 23.57 -7.75
CA ALA A 172 -13.84 23.59 -8.75
C ALA A 172 -12.49 23.06 -8.22
N SER A 173 -12.08 23.46 -7.01
CA SER A 173 -10.86 22.94 -6.36
C SER A 173 -10.93 21.43 -6.10
N VAL A 174 -12.09 20.90 -5.71
CA VAL A 174 -12.29 19.46 -5.48
C VAL A 174 -12.37 18.69 -6.80
N GLU A 175 -12.93 19.28 -7.85
CA GLU A 175 -12.91 18.72 -9.21
C GLU A 175 -11.48 18.69 -9.78
N GLU A 176 -10.65 19.71 -9.51
CA GLU A 176 -9.23 19.73 -9.88
C GLU A 176 -8.43 18.62 -9.15
N ASP A 177 -8.61 18.48 -7.83
CA ASP A 177 -8.03 17.38 -7.03
C ASP A 177 -8.44 15.99 -7.56
N PHE A 178 -9.72 15.80 -7.91
CA PHE A 178 -10.21 14.53 -8.47
C PHE A 178 -9.67 14.26 -9.88
N ASN A 179 -9.54 15.29 -10.72
CA ASN A 179 -8.99 15.15 -12.07
C ASN A 179 -7.48 14.84 -12.03
N ALA A 180 -6.71 15.50 -11.14
CA ALA A 180 -5.32 15.16 -10.90
C ALA A 180 -5.16 13.69 -10.51
N LYS A 181 -5.94 13.24 -9.50
CA LYS A 181 -5.90 11.85 -9.04
C LYS A 181 -6.38 10.82 -10.07
N LEU A 182 -7.29 11.20 -10.97
CA LEU A 182 -7.68 10.35 -12.11
C LEU A 182 -6.54 10.20 -13.13
N ASN A 183 -5.81 11.29 -13.41
CA ASN A 183 -4.64 11.24 -14.29
C ASN A 183 -3.51 10.39 -13.70
N ASP A 184 -3.23 10.53 -12.39
CA ASP A 184 -2.24 9.72 -11.67
C ASP A 184 -2.57 8.22 -11.76
N LEU A 185 -3.81 7.85 -11.43
CA LEU A 185 -4.30 6.46 -11.52
C LEU A 185 -4.31 5.92 -12.96
N GLN A 186 -4.55 6.78 -13.96
CA GLN A 186 -4.48 6.38 -15.36
C GLN A 186 -3.02 6.14 -15.81
N TYR A 187 -2.08 6.97 -15.34
CA TYR A 187 -0.66 6.79 -15.60
C TYR A 187 -0.12 5.51 -14.95
N GLU A 188 -0.44 5.27 -13.68
CA GLU A 188 -0.08 4.05 -12.94
C GLU A 188 -0.65 2.79 -13.62
N LEU A 189 -1.90 2.85 -14.12
CA LEU A 189 -2.52 1.78 -14.91
C LEU A 189 -1.84 1.58 -16.28
N GLU A 190 -1.31 2.63 -16.91
CA GLU A 190 -0.52 2.51 -18.15
C GLU A 190 0.89 1.94 -17.90
N GLU A 191 1.53 2.27 -16.78
CA GLU A 191 2.81 1.71 -16.35
C GLU A 191 2.67 0.20 -16.07
N GLU A 192 1.66 -0.22 -15.28
CA GLU A 192 1.33 -1.63 -15.05
C GLU A 192 1.06 -2.40 -16.35
N ARG A 193 0.33 -1.79 -17.30
CA ARG A 193 0.10 -2.39 -18.63
C ARG A 193 1.40 -2.53 -19.44
N ARG A 194 2.36 -1.62 -19.31
CA ARG A 194 3.69 -1.73 -19.94
C ARG A 194 4.52 -2.81 -19.27
N MET A 195 4.56 -2.85 -17.94
CA MET A 195 5.30 -3.86 -17.16
C MET A 195 4.78 -5.27 -17.45
N LYS A 196 3.46 -5.47 -17.42
CA LYS A 196 2.81 -6.73 -17.81
C LYS A 196 3.17 -7.16 -19.23
N LYS A 197 3.20 -6.22 -20.18
CA LYS A 197 3.59 -6.50 -21.58
C LYS A 197 5.07 -6.86 -21.72
N ASN A 198 5.96 -6.24 -20.94
CA ASN A 198 7.38 -6.58 -20.92
C ASN A 198 7.59 -8.00 -20.36
N LEU A 199 6.95 -8.33 -19.23
CA LEU A 199 6.94 -9.69 -18.67
C LEU A 199 6.35 -10.73 -19.63
N GLU A 200 5.32 -10.38 -20.41
CA GLU A 200 4.78 -11.25 -21.46
C GLU A 200 5.76 -11.47 -22.64
N ILE A 201 6.66 -10.51 -22.91
CA ILE A 201 7.71 -10.63 -23.92
C ILE A 201 8.89 -11.46 -23.38
N GLU A 202 9.27 -11.28 -22.11
CA GLU A 202 10.32 -12.04 -21.43
C GLU A 202 9.93 -13.51 -21.28
N HIS A 203 8.75 -13.84 -20.74
CA HIS A 203 8.27 -15.23 -20.74
C HIS A 203 8.18 -15.84 -22.15
N GLN A 204 7.86 -15.03 -23.18
CA GLN A 204 7.85 -15.50 -24.58
C GLN A 204 9.24 -15.66 -25.20
N SER A 205 10.30 -15.09 -24.63
CA SER A 205 11.68 -15.38 -25.05
C SER A 205 12.20 -16.62 -24.32
N GLU A 206 11.96 -16.74 -23.01
CA GLU A 206 12.31 -17.92 -22.19
C GLU A 206 11.64 -19.20 -22.72
N MET A 207 10.33 -19.15 -23.03
CA MET A 207 9.64 -20.30 -23.61
C MET A 207 10.20 -20.70 -24.99
N LYS A 208 10.80 -19.76 -25.74
CA LYS A 208 11.47 -20.07 -27.02
C LYS A 208 12.87 -20.65 -26.80
N THR A 209 13.66 -20.13 -25.85
CA THR A 209 14.99 -20.71 -25.55
C THR A 209 14.84 -22.13 -25.03
N LEU A 210 13.94 -22.35 -24.06
CA LEU A 210 13.61 -23.68 -23.54
C LEU A 210 13.11 -24.64 -24.63
N GLN A 211 12.30 -24.15 -25.59
CA GLN A 211 11.89 -24.96 -26.74
C GLN A 211 13.09 -25.31 -27.64
N THR A 212 13.98 -24.37 -27.94
CA THR A 212 15.18 -24.66 -28.76
C THR A 212 16.19 -25.58 -28.06
N GLU A 213 16.31 -25.50 -26.73
CA GLU A 213 17.11 -26.42 -25.92
C GLU A 213 16.49 -27.82 -25.92
N LEU A 214 15.17 -27.94 -25.76
CA LEU A 214 14.45 -29.20 -25.88
C LEU A 214 14.62 -29.82 -27.27
N GLU A 215 14.54 -29.03 -28.34
CA GLU A 215 14.78 -29.45 -29.73
C GLU A 215 16.25 -29.81 -30.04
N ALA A 216 17.21 -29.38 -29.22
CA ALA A 216 18.60 -29.83 -29.28
C ALA A 216 18.80 -31.14 -28.47
N HIS A 217 18.14 -31.25 -27.32
CA HIS A 217 18.14 -32.46 -26.51
C HIS A 217 17.43 -33.65 -27.18
N THR A 218 16.36 -33.43 -27.94
CA THR A 218 15.73 -34.51 -28.73
C THR A 218 16.65 -35.01 -29.85
N LYS A 219 17.32 -34.11 -30.59
CA LYS A 219 18.27 -34.49 -31.64
C LYS A 219 19.46 -35.28 -31.10
N THR A 220 20.09 -34.82 -30.02
CA THR A 220 21.20 -35.55 -29.38
C THR A 220 20.74 -36.91 -28.81
N LEU A 221 19.50 -37.02 -28.32
CA LEU A 221 18.92 -38.31 -27.94
C LEU A 221 18.69 -39.24 -29.16
N GLU A 222 18.22 -38.73 -30.30
CA GLU A 222 18.06 -39.48 -31.54
C GLU A 222 19.41 -39.98 -32.09
N GLU A 223 20.46 -39.15 -32.02
CA GLU A 223 21.84 -39.49 -32.37
C GLU A 223 22.39 -40.61 -31.48
N ILE A 224 22.26 -40.49 -30.15
CA ILE A 224 22.66 -41.52 -29.18
C ILE A 224 21.92 -42.83 -29.45
N GLN A 225 20.61 -42.78 -29.73
CA GLN A 225 19.85 -43.97 -30.11
C GLN A 225 20.30 -44.57 -31.45
N ALA A 226 20.74 -43.75 -32.42
CA ALA A 226 21.27 -44.23 -33.70
C ALA A 226 22.62 -44.94 -33.52
N ILE A 227 23.50 -44.39 -32.68
CA ILE A 227 24.77 -45.02 -32.28
C ILE A 227 24.49 -46.37 -31.60
N HIS A 228 23.64 -46.39 -30.56
CA HIS A 228 23.31 -47.62 -29.84
C HIS A 228 22.65 -48.69 -30.74
N ARG A 229 21.83 -48.29 -31.73
CA ARG A 229 21.30 -49.21 -32.75
C ARG A 229 22.44 -49.81 -33.60
N SER A 230 23.37 -48.98 -34.07
CA SER A 230 24.54 -49.41 -34.86
C SER A 230 25.47 -50.35 -34.06
N GLU A 231 25.74 -50.04 -32.79
CA GLU A 231 26.55 -50.88 -31.90
C GLU A 231 25.86 -52.22 -31.60
N SER A 232 24.56 -52.22 -31.32
CA SER A 232 23.76 -53.43 -31.12
C SER A 232 23.72 -54.34 -32.36
N GLU A 233 23.62 -53.75 -33.56
CA GLU A 233 23.82 -54.47 -34.82
C GLU A 233 25.24 -55.03 -34.96
N GLY A 234 26.27 -54.24 -34.61
CA GLY A 234 27.66 -54.66 -34.60
C GLY A 234 27.89 -55.86 -33.70
N HIS A 235 27.44 -55.80 -32.44
CA HIS A 235 27.48 -56.92 -31.49
C HIS A 235 26.71 -58.14 -32.02
N THR A 236 25.52 -57.95 -32.61
CA THR A 236 24.73 -59.04 -33.20
C THR A 236 25.47 -59.73 -34.36
N ARG A 237 26.17 -58.96 -35.21
CA ARG A 237 27.02 -59.49 -36.30
C ARG A 237 28.21 -60.27 -35.72
N THR A 238 28.90 -59.73 -34.71
CA THR A 238 30.03 -60.39 -34.04
C THR A 238 29.62 -61.68 -33.33
N ILE A 239 28.47 -61.70 -32.63
CA ILE A 239 27.93 -62.91 -31.99
C ILE A 239 27.64 -63.98 -33.05
N ARG A 240 27.04 -63.62 -34.19
CA ARG A 240 26.80 -64.55 -35.29
C ARG A 240 28.10 -65.10 -35.89
N GLN A 241 29.13 -64.26 -36.02
CA GLN A 241 30.44 -64.69 -36.50
C GLN A 241 31.08 -65.70 -35.53
N LEU A 242 31.10 -65.38 -34.22
CA LEU A 242 31.61 -66.28 -33.19
C LEU A 242 30.83 -67.61 -33.13
N GLN A 243 29.51 -67.61 -33.31
CA GLN A 243 28.71 -68.83 -33.43
C GLN A 243 29.14 -69.68 -34.63
N GLN A 244 29.35 -69.06 -35.80
CA GLN A 244 29.81 -69.77 -37.00
C GLN A 244 31.23 -70.33 -36.83
N ASP A 245 32.12 -69.61 -36.16
CA ASP A 245 33.50 -70.04 -35.93
C ASP A 245 33.61 -71.10 -34.82
N MET A 246 32.71 -71.09 -33.82
CA MET A 246 32.52 -72.21 -32.90
C MET A 246 32.03 -73.47 -33.62
N GLU A 247 31.11 -73.34 -34.59
CA GLU A 247 30.61 -74.47 -35.38
C GLU A 247 31.72 -75.09 -36.24
N LYS A 248 32.51 -74.26 -36.95
CA LYS A 248 33.73 -74.70 -37.67
C LYS A 248 34.73 -75.37 -36.73
N HIS A 249 34.95 -74.82 -35.53
CA HIS A 249 35.85 -75.43 -34.55
C HIS A 249 35.31 -76.77 -34.04
N SER A 250 33.98 -76.96 -33.92
CA SER A 250 33.41 -78.27 -33.60
C SER A 250 33.70 -79.30 -34.70
N GLN A 251 33.48 -78.93 -35.96
CA GLN A 251 33.76 -79.77 -37.13
C GLN A 251 35.25 -80.15 -37.21
N LEU A 252 36.16 -79.17 -37.11
CA LEU A 252 37.61 -79.39 -37.08
C LEU A 252 38.05 -80.26 -35.88
N LYS A 253 37.37 -80.16 -34.73
CA LYS A 253 37.64 -81.01 -33.57
C LYS A 253 37.20 -82.46 -33.82
N GLU A 254 36.04 -82.66 -34.45
CA GLU A 254 35.57 -83.99 -34.85
C GLU A 254 36.53 -84.64 -35.88
N GLU A 255 36.93 -83.89 -36.91
CA GLU A 255 37.96 -84.32 -37.88
C GLU A 255 39.28 -84.66 -37.18
N HIS A 256 39.76 -83.84 -36.24
CA HIS A 256 40.96 -84.14 -35.46
C HIS A 256 40.79 -85.39 -34.60
N THR A 257 39.63 -85.65 -34.00
CA THR A 257 39.42 -86.88 -33.22
C THR A 257 39.40 -88.14 -34.09
N GLU A 258 38.85 -88.08 -35.31
CA GLU A 258 38.89 -89.19 -36.27
C GLU A 258 40.29 -89.39 -36.86
N LEU A 259 41.04 -88.31 -37.12
CA LEU A 259 42.45 -88.37 -37.52
C LEU A 259 43.33 -88.96 -36.41
N GLN A 260 43.15 -88.54 -35.16
CA GLN A 260 43.86 -89.11 -34.01
C GLN A 260 43.55 -90.61 -33.87
N ARG A 261 42.27 -91.00 -33.95
CA ARG A 261 41.86 -92.41 -33.89
C ARG A 261 42.52 -93.25 -34.99
N ARG A 262 42.69 -92.70 -36.20
CA ARG A 262 43.43 -93.37 -37.30
C ARG A 262 44.93 -93.44 -37.06
N PHE A 263 45.52 -92.40 -36.48
CA PHE A 263 46.93 -92.38 -36.10
C PHE A 263 47.21 -93.42 -35.00
N ASP A 264 46.41 -93.46 -33.95
CA ASP A 264 46.53 -94.42 -32.84
C ASP A 264 46.39 -95.87 -33.33
N GLN A 265 45.49 -96.12 -34.31
CA GLN A 265 45.34 -97.41 -34.99
C GLN A 265 46.62 -97.80 -35.73
N LEU A 266 47.18 -96.89 -36.55
CA LEU A 266 48.43 -97.12 -37.29
C LEU A 266 49.63 -97.31 -36.36
N CYS A 267 49.67 -96.63 -35.21
CA CYS A 267 50.69 -96.86 -34.18
C CYS A 267 50.60 -98.26 -33.57
N GLN A 268 49.40 -98.78 -33.32
CA GLN A 268 49.23 -100.17 -32.84
C GLN A 268 49.63 -101.21 -33.89
N ASP A 269 49.30 -100.99 -35.16
CA ASP A 269 49.74 -101.84 -36.27
C ASP A 269 51.27 -101.80 -36.45
N MET A 270 51.88 -100.62 -36.27
CA MET A 270 53.33 -100.43 -36.33
C MET A 270 54.05 -101.04 -35.11
N ASP A 271 53.53 -100.87 -33.89
CA ASP A 271 54.10 -101.47 -32.68
C ASP A 271 54.03 -103.00 -32.70
N THR A 272 52.94 -103.58 -33.20
CA THR A 272 52.83 -105.05 -33.33
C THR A 272 53.81 -105.60 -34.37
N ALA A 273 54.05 -104.90 -35.48
CA ALA A 273 55.11 -105.24 -36.44
C ALA A 273 56.52 -105.09 -35.83
N ILE A 274 56.79 -103.98 -35.13
CA ILE A 274 58.08 -103.73 -34.46
C ILE A 274 58.35 -104.77 -33.37
N GLN A 275 57.34 -105.18 -32.58
CA GLN A 275 57.49 -106.22 -31.57
C GLN A 275 57.83 -107.59 -32.17
N GLN A 276 57.31 -107.93 -33.37
CA GLN A 276 57.74 -109.14 -34.09
C GLN A 276 59.19 -109.03 -34.57
N GLN A 277 59.57 -107.91 -35.19
CA GLN A 277 60.93 -107.69 -35.71
C GLN A 277 61.99 -107.61 -34.60
N THR A 278 61.68 -106.95 -33.48
CA THR A 278 62.58 -106.71 -32.36
C THR A 278 62.95 -108.01 -31.64
N ARG A 279 62.00 -108.95 -31.49
CA ARG A 279 62.26 -110.31 -30.96
C ARG A 279 63.27 -111.10 -31.80
N VAL A 280 63.44 -110.77 -33.08
CA VAL A 280 64.46 -111.37 -33.97
C VAL A 280 65.78 -110.60 -33.93
N MET A 281 65.76 -109.27 -33.83
CA MET A 281 66.98 -108.45 -33.82
C MET A 281 67.73 -108.46 -32.47
N VAL A 282 67.04 -108.46 -31.33
CA VAL A 282 67.69 -108.48 -30.00
C VAL A 282 68.60 -109.70 -29.85
N LYS A 283 68.16 -110.86 -30.36
CA LYS A 283 68.92 -112.13 -30.35
C LYS A 283 70.09 -112.17 -31.36
N ARG A 284 70.40 -111.07 -32.03
CA ARG A 284 71.63 -110.88 -32.84
C ARG A 284 72.49 -109.74 -32.30
N ALA A 285 71.89 -108.72 -31.69
CA ALA A 285 72.60 -107.61 -31.09
C ALA A 285 73.33 -107.99 -29.78
N GLN A 286 72.83 -108.99 -29.05
CA GLN A 286 73.45 -109.47 -27.81
C GLN A 286 74.85 -110.06 -28.07
N ASP A 287 74.96 -111.00 -29.01
CA ASP A 287 76.22 -111.67 -29.39
C ASP A 287 77.28 -110.67 -29.92
N ASP A 288 76.84 -109.60 -30.60
CA ASP A 288 77.72 -108.57 -31.18
C ASP A 288 78.18 -107.49 -30.16
N TRP A 289 77.44 -107.34 -29.06
CA TRP A 289 77.80 -106.40 -27.98
C TRP A 289 78.92 -106.92 -27.08
N GLU A 290 78.88 -108.21 -26.74
CA GLU A 290 79.88 -108.83 -25.84
C GLU A 290 81.29 -108.75 -26.42
N SER A 291 81.44 -108.94 -27.74
CA SER A 291 82.71 -108.80 -28.48
C SER A 291 83.30 -107.37 -28.43
N LYS A 292 82.48 -106.34 -28.73
CA LYS A 292 82.96 -104.93 -28.78
C LYS A 292 83.27 -104.35 -27.40
N ASN A 293 82.67 -104.87 -26.34
CA ASN A 293 82.96 -104.46 -24.97
C ASN A 293 84.39 -104.87 -24.53
N GLU A 294 84.93 -105.96 -25.08
CA GLU A 294 86.30 -106.40 -24.80
C GLU A 294 87.36 -105.48 -25.47
N GLU A 295 87.13 -105.06 -26.72
CA GLU A 295 87.99 -104.09 -27.43
C GLU A 295 88.08 -102.74 -26.69
N LEU A 296 86.95 -102.25 -26.16
CA LEU A 296 86.87 -100.99 -25.42
C LEU A 296 87.68 -100.97 -24.11
N GLN A 297 87.94 -102.15 -23.50
CA GLN A 297 88.77 -102.26 -22.31
C GLN A 297 90.28 -102.17 -22.60
N ASN A 298 90.70 -102.47 -23.84
CA ASN A 298 92.11 -102.32 -24.23
C ASN A 298 92.46 -100.84 -24.46
N ILE A 299 91.64 -100.12 -25.25
CA ILE A 299 91.86 -98.70 -25.60
C ILE A 299 91.98 -97.79 -24.36
N LYS A 300 91.29 -98.11 -23.26
CA LYS A 300 91.41 -97.37 -22.00
C LYS A 300 92.80 -97.47 -21.36
N ARG A 301 93.48 -98.63 -21.43
CA ARG A 301 94.80 -98.80 -20.79
C ARG A 301 95.88 -97.97 -21.47
N ASP A 302 95.80 -97.83 -22.79
CA ASP A 302 96.75 -97.03 -23.56
C ASP A 302 96.62 -95.53 -23.26
N HIS A 303 95.39 -95.03 -23.07
CA HIS A 303 95.11 -93.63 -22.73
C HIS A 303 95.75 -93.21 -21.39
N ASP A 304 95.63 -94.02 -20.35
CA ASP A 304 96.19 -93.72 -19.01
C ASP A 304 97.72 -93.66 -19.00
N SER A 305 98.39 -94.34 -19.93
CA SER A 305 99.86 -94.25 -20.10
C SER A 305 100.30 -92.88 -20.66
N LEU A 306 99.49 -92.29 -21.54
CA LEU A 306 99.77 -91.03 -22.22
C LEU A 306 99.64 -89.83 -21.26
N CYS A 307 98.66 -89.85 -20.35
CA CYS A 307 98.48 -88.80 -19.36
C CYS A 307 99.60 -88.74 -18.29
N GLN A 308 100.38 -89.82 -18.12
CA GLN A 308 101.52 -89.85 -17.18
C GLN A 308 102.79 -89.26 -17.80
N THR A 309 103.02 -89.42 -19.11
CA THR A 309 104.18 -88.84 -19.80
C THR A 309 104.06 -87.33 -20.02
N VAL A 310 102.86 -86.78 -20.21
CA VAL A 310 102.66 -85.33 -20.31
C VAL A 310 102.93 -84.62 -18.96
N ARG A 311 102.53 -85.23 -17.84
CA ARG A 311 102.70 -84.63 -16.49
C ARG A 311 104.14 -84.59 -15.99
N SER A 312 105.04 -85.43 -16.51
CA SER A 312 106.46 -85.41 -16.15
C SER A 312 107.27 -84.35 -16.92
N LEU A 313 106.82 -83.94 -18.10
CA LEU A 313 107.43 -82.86 -18.89
C LEU A 313 107.15 -81.47 -18.28
N LEU A 314 105.91 -81.22 -17.86
CA LEU A 314 105.47 -79.94 -17.29
C LEU A 314 106.11 -79.59 -15.92
N LYS A 315 106.76 -80.54 -15.24
CA LYS A 315 107.51 -80.30 -14.00
C LYS A 315 109.00 -79.98 -14.19
N ARG A 316 109.48 -79.91 -15.45
CA ARG A 316 110.92 -79.78 -15.77
C ARG A 316 111.35 -78.40 -16.27
N PHE A 317 110.41 -77.48 -16.48
CA PHE A 317 110.67 -76.06 -16.81
C PHE A 317 110.34 -75.14 -15.62
N MET A 318 111.31 -75.04 -14.72
CA MET A 318 111.48 -74.06 -13.63
C MET A 318 111.65 -72.60 -14.13
N PRO A 319 111.75 -71.56 -13.26
CA PRO A 319 111.19 -71.36 -11.90
C PRO A 319 110.70 -69.91 -11.59
N GLN A 320 110.12 -69.72 -10.38
CA GLN A 320 110.13 -68.54 -9.48
C GLN A 320 110.08 -67.07 -10.01
N GLY A 321 109.17 -66.30 -9.42
CA GLY A 321 109.16 -64.82 -9.40
C GLY A 321 108.33 -64.19 -10.54
N VAL A 322 107.66 -63.05 -10.36
CA VAL A 322 107.62 -62.11 -9.21
C VAL A 322 106.19 -61.62 -8.99
N ASP A 323 105.66 -61.77 -7.78
CA ASP A 323 104.50 -61.00 -7.30
C ASP A 323 105.01 -59.63 -6.81
N GLN A 324 104.90 -58.57 -7.63
CA GLN A 324 105.04 -57.22 -7.08
C GLN A 324 104.28 -56.13 -7.85
N GLU A 325 103.32 -55.57 -7.13
CA GLU A 325 102.66 -54.26 -7.20
C GLU A 325 103.23 -53.24 -8.21
N LEU A 326 102.34 -52.70 -9.06
CA LEU A 326 102.50 -51.37 -9.64
C LEU A 326 101.15 -50.62 -9.67
N ASN A 327 101.15 -49.44 -9.05
CA ASN A 327 100.15 -48.36 -9.15
C ASN A 327 98.73 -48.63 -8.62
N GLN A 328 98.57 -48.44 -7.30
CA GLN A 328 97.37 -47.79 -6.77
C GLN A 328 97.28 -46.32 -7.25
N ALA A 329 96.07 -45.75 -7.16
CA ALA A 329 95.74 -44.32 -7.14
C ALA A 329 96.15 -43.43 -8.34
N SER A 330 95.13 -42.92 -9.06
CA SER A 330 95.15 -41.55 -9.61
C SER A 330 93.77 -41.07 -10.10
N LEU A 331 92.99 -41.90 -10.79
CA LEU A 331 91.75 -41.43 -11.47
C LEU A 331 90.45 -41.70 -10.70
N GLN A 332 90.31 -42.88 -10.09
CA GLN A 332 89.01 -43.37 -9.59
C GLN A 332 88.50 -42.60 -8.35
N SER A 333 89.40 -42.08 -7.52
CA SER A 333 89.05 -41.26 -6.35
C SER A 333 88.49 -39.88 -6.73
N TYR A 334 89.12 -39.20 -7.70
CA TYR A 334 88.62 -37.91 -8.21
C TYR A 334 87.28 -38.06 -8.95
N LEU A 335 87.10 -39.13 -9.72
CA LEU A 335 85.79 -39.47 -10.31
C LEU A 335 84.73 -39.77 -9.25
N GLY A 336 85.10 -40.42 -8.15
CA GLY A 336 84.22 -40.65 -6.99
C GLY A 336 83.75 -39.33 -6.37
N GLY A 337 84.69 -38.47 -5.96
CA GLY A 337 84.35 -37.18 -5.34
C GLY A 337 83.57 -36.23 -6.26
N PHE A 338 83.88 -36.21 -7.56
CA PHE A 338 83.12 -35.39 -8.52
C PHE A 338 81.71 -35.94 -8.77
N LYS A 339 81.52 -37.27 -8.75
CA LYS A 339 80.20 -37.91 -8.80
C LYS A 339 79.38 -37.64 -7.53
N GLU A 340 80.01 -37.71 -6.36
CA GLU A 340 79.37 -37.38 -5.08
C GLU A 340 78.93 -35.90 -5.02
N GLN A 341 79.76 -34.98 -5.52
CA GLN A 341 79.39 -33.56 -5.65
C GLN A 341 78.25 -33.33 -6.65
N LEU A 342 78.23 -34.03 -7.80
CA LEU A 342 77.10 -33.98 -8.73
C LEU A 342 75.82 -34.54 -8.10
N GLU A 343 75.88 -35.67 -7.38
CA GLU A 343 74.73 -36.25 -6.69
C GLU A 343 74.23 -35.37 -5.54
N VAL A 344 75.08 -34.55 -4.90
CA VAL A 344 74.65 -33.53 -3.94
C VAL A 344 73.94 -32.38 -4.68
N PHE A 345 74.55 -31.84 -5.74
CA PHE A 345 73.97 -30.73 -6.51
C PHE A 345 72.63 -31.11 -7.18
N GLU A 346 72.49 -32.35 -7.66
CA GLU A 346 71.23 -32.89 -8.22
C GLU A 346 70.12 -32.96 -7.15
N ARG A 347 70.46 -33.39 -5.92
CA ARG A 347 69.53 -33.35 -4.78
C ARG A 347 69.18 -31.94 -4.33
N GLU A 348 70.14 -31.02 -4.29
CA GLU A 348 69.89 -29.61 -3.98
C GLU A 348 69.01 -28.94 -5.04
N TYR A 349 69.20 -29.28 -6.33
CA TYR A 349 68.37 -28.83 -7.43
C TYR A 349 66.93 -29.36 -7.34
N ASP A 350 66.73 -30.67 -7.08
CA ASP A 350 65.39 -31.23 -6.95
C ASP A 350 64.64 -30.70 -5.71
N VAL A 351 65.32 -30.47 -4.58
CA VAL A 351 64.71 -29.80 -3.41
C VAL A 351 64.32 -28.35 -3.75
N ALA A 352 65.21 -27.56 -4.34
CA ALA A 352 64.91 -26.18 -4.73
C ALA A 352 63.79 -26.08 -5.78
N LYS A 353 63.63 -27.10 -6.62
CA LYS A 353 62.56 -27.23 -7.62
C LYS A 353 61.22 -27.61 -6.98
N GLU A 354 61.22 -28.47 -5.97
CA GLU A 354 60.01 -28.78 -5.18
C GLU A 354 59.58 -27.57 -4.34
N ASP A 355 60.51 -26.86 -3.69
CA ASP A 355 60.23 -25.60 -2.99
C ASP A 355 59.65 -24.53 -3.94
N LEU A 356 60.16 -24.45 -5.18
CA LEU A 356 59.61 -23.56 -6.22
C LEU A 356 58.18 -23.99 -6.65
N TYR A 357 57.91 -25.29 -6.73
CA TYR A 357 56.56 -25.79 -7.03
C TYR A 357 55.58 -25.50 -5.88
N ILE A 358 55.98 -25.74 -4.64
CA ILE A 358 55.19 -25.45 -3.43
C ILE A 358 54.89 -23.96 -3.31
N THR A 359 55.89 -23.08 -3.51
CA THR A 359 55.69 -21.63 -3.45
C THR A 359 54.86 -21.09 -4.61
N MET A 360 54.97 -21.66 -5.82
CA MET A 360 54.08 -21.34 -6.94
C MET A 360 52.63 -21.77 -6.67
N GLN A 361 52.41 -22.93 -6.04
CA GLN A 361 51.08 -23.38 -5.62
C GLN A 361 50.50 -22.45 -4.54
N GLN A 362 51.27 -22.09 -3.52
CA GLN A 362 50.86 -21.13 -2.48
C GLN A 362 50.49 -19.76 -3.07
N LEU A 363 51.21 -19.27 -4.07
CA LEU A 363 50.87 -18.03 -4.78
C LEU A 363 49.56 -18.17 -5.57
N SER A 364 49.33 -19.31 -6.23
CA SER A 364 48.08 -19.61 -6.93
C SER A 364 46.88 -19.63 -5.98
N ASP A 365 47.03 -20.25 -4.82
CA ASP A 365 46.00 -20.29 -3.78
C ASP A 365 45.73 -18.90 -3.16
N LEU A 366 46.77 -18.10 -2.90
CA LEU A 366 46.61 -16.73 -2.42
C LEU A 366 45.92 -15.81 -3.43
N VAL A 367 46.21 -15.97 -4.74
CA VAL A 367 45.52 -15.24 -5.81
C VAL A 367 44.04 -15.66 -5.88
N ARG A 368 43.75 -16.95 -5.76
CA ARG A 368 42.38 -17.49 -5.69
C ARG A 368 41.61 -16.92 -4.49
N ASP A 369 42.20 -16.90 -3.30
CA ASP A 369 41.57 -16.35 -2.10
C ASP A 369 41.36 -14.83 -2.18
N TYR A 370 42.29 -14.09 -2.81
CA TYR A 370 42.09 -12.67 -3.11
C TYR A 370 40.93 -12.44 -4.09
N THR A 371 40.82 -13.25 -5.15
CA THR A 371 39.69 -13.18 -6.09
C THR A 371 38.35 -13.46 -5.38
N ASN A 372 38.28 -14.53 -4.58
CA ASN A 372 37.11 -14.85 -3.76
C ASN A 372 36.72 -13.68 -2.83
N LEU A 373 37.70 -13.02 -2.20
CA LEU A 373 37.46 -11.88 -1.32
C LEU A 373 36.95 -10.64 -2.08
N VAL A 374 37.42 -10.40 -3.31
CA VAL A 374 36.91 -9.32 -4.19
C VAL A 374 35.49 -9.60 -4.66
N GLU A 375 35.16 -10.85 -5.00
CA GLU A 375 33.80 -11.27 -5.35
C GLU A 375 32.84 -11.06 -4.17
N VAL A 376 33.17 -11.58 -3.00
CA VAL A 376 32.40 -11.40 -1.75
C VAL A 376 32.25 -9.90 -1.40
N HIS A 377 33.32 -9.10 -1.53
CA HIS A 377 33.22 -7.65 -1.33
C HIS A 377 32.23 -6.99 -2.31
N ASN A 378 32.20 -7.42 -3.58
CA ASN A 378 31.26 -6.88 -4.56
C ASN A 378 29.81 -7.30 -4.29
N GLU A 379 29.57 -8.53 -3.81
CA GLU A 379 28.25 -8.95 -3.32
C GLU A 379 27.78 -8.08 -2.15
N TRP A 380 28.61 -7.94 -1.10
CA TRP A 380 28.29 -7.10 0.05
C TRP A 380 28.08 -5.63 -0.33
N LYS A 381 28.85 -5.10 -1.29
CA LYS A 381 28.66 -3.75 -1.84
C LYS A 381 27.29 -3.59 -2.50
N VAL A 382 26.86 -4.55 -3.33
CA VAL A 382 25.52 -4.52 -3.95
C VAL A 382 24.42 -4.64 -2.91
N ILE A 383 24.59 -5.48 -1.88
CA ILE A 383 23.64 -5.60 -0.76
C ILE A 383 23.56 -4.29 0.02
N ALA A 384 24.70 -3.67 0.34
CA ALA A 384 24.78 -2.41 1.07
C ALA A 384 24.15 -1.24 0.28
N SER A 385 24.40 -1.14 -1.03
CA SER A 385 23.75 -0.14 -1.89
C SER A 385 22.22 -0.31 -1.91
N ARG A 386 21.71 -1.54 -2.12
CA ARG A 386 20.27 -1.84 -2.08
C ARG A 386 19.64 -1.57 -0.70
N MET A 387 20.40 -1.76 0.38
CA MET A 387 19.94 -1.44 1.74
C MET A 387 19.90 0.07 1.97
N ALA A 388 20.90 0.82 1.49
CA ALA A 388 20.93 2.28 1.56
C ALA A 388 19.77 2.91 0.75
N GLU A 389 19.47 2.38 -0.43
CA GLU A 389 18.30 2.78 -1.24
C GLU A 389 16.98 2.55 -0.48
N LYS A 390 16.79 1.36 0.10
CA LYS A 390 15.58 1.07 0.90
C LYS A 390 15.44 1.95 2.16
N LEU A 391 16.56 2.27 2.82
CA LEU A 391 16.56 3.18 3.97
C LEU A 391 16.27 4.64 3.56
N GLU A 392 16.77 5.06 2.40
CA GLU A 392 16.50 6.36 1.78
C GLU A 392 15.02 6.50 1.37
N ASP A 393 14.41 5.45 0.81
CA ASP A 393 12.97 5.45 0.49
C ASP A 393 12.10 5.36 1.74
N PHE A 394 12.50 4.60 2.76
CA PHE A 394 11.84 4.61 4.07
C PHE A 394 11.90 6.01 4.72
N ARG A 395 13.03 6.71 4.62
CA ARG A 395 13.20 8.11 5.07
C ARG A 395 12.23 9.04 4.34
N LYS A 396 12.14 8.98 3.00
CA LYS A 396 11.20 9.77 2.20
C LYS A 396 9.75 9.50 2.64
N ASN A 397 9.37 8.23 2.77
CA ASN A 397 8.02 7.83 3.13
C ASN A 397 7.64 8.33 4.54
N MET A 398 8.51 8.16 5.55
CA MET A 398 8.24 8.73 6.87
C MET A 398 8.11 10.25 6.82
N ILE A 399 9.00 10.97 6.12
CA ILE A 399 8.89 12.44 5.98
C ILE A 399 7.55 12.82 5.32
N PHE A 400 7.10 12.08 4.30
CA PHE A 400 5.81 12.31 3.65
C PHE A 400 4.62 12.06 4.60
N GLU A 401 4.62 10.99 5.40
CA GLU A 401 3.55 10.75 6.39
C GLU A 401 3.54 11.83 7.50
N ILE A 402 4.71 12.20 7.99
CA ILE A 402 4.92 13.23 9.03
C ILE A 402 4.43 14.61 8.56
N VAL A 403 4.81 15.01 7.34
CA VAL A 403 4.50 16.35 6.81
C VAL A 403 3.09 16.40 6.22
N ASN A 404 2.69 15.43 5.40
CA ASN A 404 1.44 15.48 4.65
C ASN A 404 0.23 14.89 5.42
N GLN A 405 0.36 13.65 5.94
CA GLN A 405 -0.78 13.00 6.62
C GLN A 405 -1.02 13.56 8.03
N LEU A 406 0.05 13.75 8.82
CA LEU A 406 -0.08 14.29 10.17
C LEU A 406 -0.16 15.82 10.21
N GLN A 407 0.21 16.51 9.12
CA GLN A 407 0.27 17.98 9.05
C GLN A 407 1.00 18.57 10.27
N LEU A 408 2.21 18.07 10.52
CA LEU A 408 3.03 18.52 11.64
C LEU A 408 3.74 19.84 11.27
N PRO A 409 3.64 20.90 12.10
CA PRO A 409 4.43 22.11 11.92
C PRO A 409 5.90 21.80 12.21
N MET A 410 6.60 21.43 11.14
CA MET A 410 8.05 21.36 11.04
C MET A 410 8.59 22.75 10.76
N ASP A 411 9.67 23.11 11.46
CA ASP A 411 10.37 24.36 11.23
C ASP A 411 11.17 24.20 9.90
N GLU A 412 11.23 25.21 9.02
CA GLU A 412 11.76 25.06 7.64
C GLU A 412 13.21 24.53 7.62
N GLU A 413 14.01 24.92 8.62
CA GLU A 413 15.37 24.43 8.84
C GLU A 413 15.41 22.99 9.39
N GLU A 414 14.46 22.57 10.23
CA GLU A 414 14.30 21.16 10.64
C GLU A 414 13.95 20.28 9.42
N LEU A 415 13.12 20.79 8.49
CA LEU A 415 12.76 20.08 7.27
C LEU A 415 13.96 19.95 6.31
N ASN A 416 14.73 21.03 6.10
CA ASN A 416 15.93 21.03 5.28
C ASN A 416 16.99 20.06 5.83
N ILE A 417 17.23 20.05 7.15
CA ILE A 417 18.13 19.09 7.83
C ILE A 417 17.67 17.64 7.60
N LEU A 418 16.38 17.34 7.73
CA LEU A 418 15.85 16.00 7.48
C LEU A 418 15.87 15.60 6.00
N GLN A 419 15.81 16.56 5.07
CA GLN A 419 15.81 16.31 3.63
C GLN A 419 17.20 16.19 3.02
N LYS A 420 18.22 16.86 3.58
CA LYS A 420 19.59 16.95 3.05
C LYS A 420 20.20 15.56 2.76
N LYS A 421 20.40 15.26 1.47
CA LYS A 421 21.13 14.07 1.03
C LYS A 421 22.63 14.25 1.27
N LEU A 422 23.26 13.27 1.92
CA LEU A 422 24.71 13.18 2.03
C LEU A 422 25.29 12.57 0.75
N THR A 423 26.19 13.30 0.09
CA THR A 423 27.02 12.80 -1.00
C THR A 423 28.37 12.36 -0.46
N PRO A 424 28.89 11.16 -0.81
CA PRO A 424 30.26 10.80 -0.50
C PRO A 424 31.23 11.77 -1.20
N ASN A 425 32.05 12.47 -0.41
CA ASN A 425 33.29 13.06 -0.90
C ASN A 425 34.42 12.03 -0.70
N GLU A 426 35.55 12.23 -1.37
CA GLU A 426 36.74 11.37 -1.24
C GLU A 426 37.37 11.41 0.16
N ASP A 427 37.05 12.41 0.98
CA ASP A 427 37.39 12.51 2.40
C ASP A 427 36.28 11.91 3.29
N ASP A 428 36.39 10.62 3.62
CA ASP A 428 35.49 9.94 4.59
C ASP A 428 35.35 10.72 5.90
N THR A 429 36.45 11.27 6.40
CA THR A 429 36.50 12.06 7.65
C THR A 429 35.57 13.28 7.59
N ALA A 430 35.42 13.92 6.41
CA ALA A 430 34.51 15.05 6.25
C ALA A 430 33.03 14.60 6.22
N VAL A 431 32.75 13.41 5.68
CA VAL A 431 31.41 12.82 5.65
C VAL A 431 30.95 12.44 7.05
N TRP A 432 31.80 11.77 7.85
CA TRP A 432 31.47 11.41 9.25
C TRP A 432 31.19 12.62 10.14
N ASN A 433 31.98 13.70 10.00
CA ASN A 433 31.73 14.94 10.74
C ASN A 433 30.38 15.59 10.35
N GLN A 434 29.99 15.55 9.07
CA GLN A 434 28.67 16.03 8.63
C GLN A 434 27.53 15.16 9.16
N ILE A 435 27.70 13.82 9.19
CA ILE A 435 26.72 12.90 9.79
C ILE A 435 26.51 13.23 11.27
N LEU A 436 27.59 13.45 12.03
CA LEU A 436 27.51 13.82 13.45
C LEU A 436 26.82 15.19 13.65
N GLN A 437 27.10 16.17 12.80
CA GLN A 437 26.45 17.49 12.87
C GLN A 437 24.95 17.44 12.55
N LEU A 438 24.53 16.65 11.55
CA LEU A 438 23.12 16.43 11.22
C LEU A 438 22.40 15.63 12.32
N THR A 439 23.05 14.60 12.88
CA THR A 439 22.47 13.79 13.96
C THR A 439 22.29 14.58 15.25
N SER A 440 23.25 15.45 15.60
CA SER A 440 23.19 16.28 16.81
C SER A 440 22.21 17.46 16.75
N SER A 441 21.81 17.89 15.55
CA SER A 441 20.79 18.94 15.37
C SER A 441 19.35 18.40 15.40
N ILE A 442 19.14 17.12 15.11
CA ILE A 442 17.80 16.48 15.17
C ILE A 442 17.43 16.16 16.63
N ASN A 443 16.64 17.03 17.26
CA ASN A 443 16.10 16.77 18.60
C ASN A 443 14.91 15.78 18.53
N THR A 444 15.23 14.49 18.58
CA THR A 444 14.26 13.37 18.55
C THR A 444 13.18 13.48 19.63
N GLN A 445 13.51 13.99 20.82
CA GLN A 445 12.55 14.15 21.94
C GLN A 445 11.54 15.28 21.65
N LYS A 446 12.01 16.44 21.15
CA LYS A 446 11.15 17.54 20.66
C LYS A 446 10.20 17.02 19.58
N PHE A 447 10.72 16.21 18.65
CA PHE A 447 9.93 15.62 17.56
C PHE A 447 8.85 14.64 18.07
N VAL A 448 9.20 13.65 18.90
CA VAL A 448 8.22 12.69 19.45
C VAL A 448 7.12 13.40 20.25
N LEU A 449 7.45 14.47 20.98
CA LEU A 449 6.47 15.31 21.67
C LEU A 449 5.57 16.12 20.71
N LYS A 450 6.12 16.66 19.60
CA LYS A 450 5.30 17.27 18.51
C LYS A 450 4.29 16.24 17.97
N VAL A 451 4.75 15.02 17.63
CA VAL A 451 3.92 13.92 17.10
C VAL A 451 2.81 13.51 18.07
N HIS A 452 3.16 13.14 19.31
CA HIS A 452 2.21 12.67 20.31
C HIS A 452 1.10 13.71 20.58
N LYS A 453 1.47 15.01 20.67
CA LYS A 453 0.50 16.09 20.80
C LYS A 453 -0.43 16.15 19.59
N ARG A 454 0.10 16.17 18.36
CA ARG A 454 -0.70 16.27 17.13
C ARG A 454 -1.71 15.11 16.98
N VAL A 455 -1.29 13.89 17.31
CA VAL A 455 -2.17 12.69 17.30
C VAL A 455 -3.29 12.83 18.34
N LYS A 456 -2.99 13.28 19.56
CA LYS A 456 -3.99 13.56 20.59
C LYS A 456 -4.98 14.65 20.16
N ASP A 457 -4.47 15.77 19.65
CA ASP A 457 -5.30 16.90 19.21
C ASP A 457 -6.26 16.48 18.07
N ASN A 458 -5.77 15.66 17.11
CA ASN A 458 -6.60 15.07 16.05
C ASN A 458 -7.69 14.12 16.60
N TYR A 459 -7.36 13.27 17.59
CA TYR A 459 -8.34 12.38 18.21
C TYR A 459 -9.44 13.16 18.95
N GLU A 460 -9.08 14.25 19.64
CA GLU A 460 -10.05 15.12 20.32
C GLU A 460 -10.94 15.88 19.32
N GLN A 461 -10.39 16.36 18.19
CA GLN A 461 -11.17 16.94 17.09
C GLN A 461 -12.15 15.93 16.47
N ALA A 462 -11.69 14.71 16.13
CA ALA A 462 -12.56 13.66 15.58
C ALA A 462 -13.69 13.27 16.56
N LYS A 463 -13.39 13.24 17.87
CA LYS A 463 -14.38 13.02 18.93
C LYS A 463 -15.40 14.17 19.03
N GLN A 464 -14.98 15.42 18.84
CA GLN A 464 -15.88 16.57 18.79
C GLN A 464 -16.75 16.57 17.52
N TYR A 465 -16.20 16.35 16.33
CA TYR A 465 -17.00 16.21 15.10
C TYR A 465 -18.03 15.08 15.20
N LYS A 466 -17.68 13.94 15.82
CA LYS A 466 -18.61 12.83 16.09
C LYS A 466 -19.76 13.22 17.03
N LYS A 467 -19.53 14.16 17.95
CA LYS A 467 -20.54 14.73 18.86
C LYS A 467 -21.42 15.77 18.15
N GLU A 468 -20.82 16.62 17.33
CA GLU A 468 -21.52 17.64 16.54
C GLU A 468 -22.40 17.00 15.45
N TYR A 469 -21.89 16.02 14.70
CA TYR A 469 -22.68 15.24 13.74
C TYR A 469 -23.91 14.60 14.39
N ARG A 470 -23.77 14.03 15.60
CA ARG A 470 -24.91 13.49 16.37
C ARG A 470 -25.93 14.58 16.71
N SER A 471 -25.48 15.75 17.18
CA SER A 471 -26.35 16.90 17.49
C SER A 471 -27.07 17.44 16.24
N ILE A 472 -26.38 17.56 15.11
CA ILE A 472 -26.94 18.00 13.83
C ILE A 472 -27.96 16.97 13.31
N LYS A 473 -27.62 15.68 13.33
CA LYS A 473 -28.53 14.59 12.92
C LYS A 473 -29.78 14.54 13.80
N GLU A 474 -29.65 14.77 15.11
CA GLU A 474 -30.81 14.81 16.00
C GLU A 474 -31.69 16.05 15.73
N LYS A 475 -31.10 17.23 15.53
CA LYS A 475 -31.82 18.46 15.13
C LYS A 475 -32.56 18.27 13.80
N TYR A 476 -31.89 17.67 12.80
CA TYR A 476 -32.48 17.34 11.50
C TYR A 476 -33.67 16.39 11.65
N ASN A 477 -33.49 15.26 12.35
CA ASN A 477 -34.57 14.29 12.60
C ASN A 477 -35.78 14.94 13.30
N ARG A 478 -35.55 15.76 14.34
CA ARG A 478 -36.61 16.52 15.02
C ARG A 478 -37.33 17.49 14.07
N LEU A 479 -36.60 18.18 13.20
CA LEU A 479 -37.17 19.10 12.21
C LEU A 479 -38.00 18.37 11.15
N CYS A 480 -37.50 17.25 10.61
CA CYS A 480 -38.24 16.38 9.69
C CYS A 480 -39.51 15.84 10.34
N THR A 481 -39.47 15.35 11.58
CA THR A 481 -40.68 14.92 12.29
C THR A 481 -41.68 16.07 12.44
N SER A 482 -41.23 17.27 12.84
CA SER A 482 -42.09 18.45 12.95
C SER A 482 -42.63 18.97 11.60
N TYR A 483 -41.98 18.63 10.48
CA TYR A 483 -42.46 18.93 9.14
C TYR A 483 -43.53 17.90 8.71
N CYS A 484 -43.26 16.60 8.85
CA CYS A 484 -44.17 15.51 8.53
C CYS A 484 -45.37 15.36 9.50
N GLU A 485 -45.49 16.23 10.50
CA GLU A 485 -46.68 16.42 11.35
C GLU A 485 -47.57 17.61 10.92
N LYS A 486 -47.15 18.40 9.92
CA LYS A 486 -47.92 19.54 9.40
C LYS A 486 -48.68 19.15 8.13
N ILE A 487 -49.77 19.86 7.87
CA ILE A 487 -50.55 19.69 6.63
C ILE A 487 -49.82 20.40 5.48
N ALA A 488 -49.45 19.64 4.46
CA ALA A 488 -48.96 20.15 3.19
C ALA A 488 -50.10 20.80 2.38
N PHE A 489 -49.78 21.88 1.67
CA PHE A 489 -50.72 22.66 0.85
C PHE A 489 -50.16 22.99 -0.55
N ARG A 490 -49.00 22.43 -0.88
CA ARG A 490 -48.25 22.57 -2.14
C ARG A 490 -47.25 21.42 -2.25
N ASN A 491 -46.83 21.08 -3.47
CA ASN A 491 -45.73 20.14 -3.77
C ASN A 491 -45.78 18.83 -2.95
N PHE A 492 -46.96 18.18 -2.91
CA PHE A 492 -47.18 16.95 -2.15
C PHE A 492 -46.14 15.86 -2.45
N GLN A 493 -45.63 15.22 -1.41
CA GLN A 493 -44.76 14.03 -1.49
C GLN A 493 -45.37 12.85 -0.75
N THR A 494 -44.86 11.65 -1.04
CA THR A 494 -45.20 10.43 -0.28
C THR A 494 -44.75 10.59 1.17
N GLY A 495 -45.67 10.36 2.11
CA GLY A 495 -45.47 10.59 3.53
C GLY A 495 -45.97 11.94 4.06
N ASP A 496 -46.36 12.91 3.21
CA ASP A 496 -46.97 14.17 3.68
C ASP A 496 -48.37 13.95 4.25
N ILE A 497 -48.81 14.84 5.15
CA ILE A 497 -50.21 14.92 5.57
C ILE A 497 -50.93 15.91 4.66
N ALA A 498 -52.06 15.52 4.08
CA ALA A 498 -52.91 16.38 3.28
C ALA A 498 -54.33 16.46 3.85
N LEU A 499 -54.97 17.63 3.66
CA LEU A 499 -56.39 17.86 3.92
C LEU A 499 -57.15 17.58 2.62
N PHE A 500 -58.11 16.66 2.66
CA PHE A 500 -58.98 16.33 1.54
C PHE A 500 -60.40 16.88 1.77
N LEU A 501 -61.00 17.39 0.71
CA LEU A 501 -62.31 18.05 0.70
C LEU A 501 -63.14 17.54 -0.50
N PRO A 502 -64.48 17.43 -0.39
CA PRO A 502 -65.35 17.10 -1.51
C PRO A 502 -65.42 18.26 -2.51
N THR A 503 -65.22 17.97 -3.80
CA THR A 503 -65.31 19.01 -4.84
C THR A 503 -66.76 19.34 -5.21
N ARG A 504 -67.02 20.62 -5.52
CA ARG A 504 -68.38 21.13 -5.79
C ARG A 504 -68.83 20.99 -7.25
N ASN A 505 -67.89 20.84 -8.19
CA ASN A 505 -68.14 21.12 -9.62
C ASN A 505 -67.94 19.90 -10.55
N ALA A 506 -67.56 18.73 -10.04
CA ALA A 506 -67.25 17.54 -10.85
C ALA A 506 -68.27 16.41 -10.67
N SER A 507 -68.51 15.67 -11.75
CA SER A 507 -69.37 14.47 -11.77
C SER A 507 -68.90 13.45 -10.73
N GLY A 508 -69.84 12.92 -9.93
CA GLY A 508 -69.53 11.96 -8.87
C GLY A 508 -69.02 12.55 -7.55
N LYS A 509 -68.88 13.89 -7.43
CA LYS A 509 -68.36 14.58 -6.23
C LYS A 509 -67.01 14.01 -5.72
N PRO A 510 -65.97 13.90 -6.58
CA PRO A 510 -64.68 13.38 -6.16
C PRO A 510 -64.07 14.25 -5.06
N TRP A 511 -63.29 13.61 -4.19
CA TRP A 511 -62.53 14.27 -3.14
C TRP A 511 -61.17 14.70 -3.68
N ALA A 512 -60.72 15.91 -3.33
CA ALA A 512 -59.46 16.48 -3.77
C ALA A 512 -58.63 17.01 -2.60
N ALA A 513 -57.31 17.00 -2.74
CA ALA A 513 -56.41 17.57 -1.75
C ALA A 513 -56.41 19.11 -1.83
N PHE A 514 -56.48 19.78 -0.68
CA PHE A 514 -56.41 21.24 -0.58
C PHE A 514 -55.02 21.74 -1.01
N ASN A 515 -54.96 22.46 -2.13
CA ASN A 515 -53.71 22.89 -2.75
C ASN A 515 -53.83 24.32 -3.31
N ILE A 516 -52.78 25.12 -3.14
CA ILE A 516 -52.71 26.48 -3.69
C ILE A 516 -52.45 26.40 -5.21
N ASN A 517 -53.04 27.32 -5.98
CA ASN A 517 -53.04 27.34 -7.46
C ASN A 517 -53.76 26.14 -8.12
N ALA A 518 -54.53 25.37 -7.35
CA ALA A 518 -55.49 24.35 -7.80
C ALA A 518 -55.02 23.29 -8.84
N PRO A 519 -53.84 22.63 -8.72
CA PRO A 519 -53.57 21.45 -9.53
C PRO A 519 -54.48 20.29 -9.10
N HIS A 520 -54.84 19.43 -10.05
CA HIS A 520 -55.88 18.41 -9.90
C HIS A 520 -55.42 17.16 -9.12
N TYR A 521 -55.27 17.26 -7.80
CA TYR A 521 -54.93 16.14 -6.91
C TYR A 521 -56.20 15.48 -6.35
N PHE A 522 -56.58 14.30 -6.84
CA PHE A 522 -57.78 13.57 -6.43
C PHE A 522 -57.47 12.36 -5.53
N LEU A 523 -58.33 12.10 -4.55
CA LEU A 523 -58.24 10.95 -3.64
C LEU A 523 -58.84 9.70 -4.29
N LYS A 524 -58.06 8.61 -4.37
CA LYS A 524 -58.54 7.29 -4.79
C LYS A 524 -59.44 6.70 -3.70
N SER A 525 -60.61 6.18 -4.10
CA SER A 525 -61.62 5.63 -3.17
C SER A 525 -61.25 4.22 -2.67
N THR A 526 -60.22 4.11 -1.84
CA THR A 526 -59.91 2.88 -1.10
C THR A 526 -60.98 2.59 -0.05
N ASP A 527 -61.35 1.33 0.20
CA ASP A 527 -62.49 0.93 1.05
C ASP A 527 -62.47 1.57 2.45
N ASN A 528 -61.28 1.64 3.08
CA ASN A 528 -61.06 2.26 4.39
C ASN A 528 -61.34 3.78 4.44
N MET A 529 -61.37 4.45 3.29
CA MET A 529 -61.67 5.87 3.14
C MET A 529 -63.10 6.10 2.63
N ALA A 530 -63.66 5.18 1.82
CA ALA A 530 -64.99 5.29 1.22
C ALA A 530 -66.10 5.58 2.25
N SER A 531 -66.10 4.87 3.40
CA SER A 531 -67.09 5.11 4.48
C SER A 531 -66.96 6.50 5.14
N GLN A 532 -65.78 7.12 5.08
CA GLN A 532 -65.55 8.48 5.59
C GLN A 532 -65.94 9.54 4.54
N MET A 533 -65.68 9.26 3.25
CA MET A 533 -66.04 10.12 2.12
C MET A 533 -67.56 10.32 1.94
N GLN A 534 -68.37 9.42 2.52
CA GLN A 534 -69.84 9.51 2.56
C GLN A 534 -70.39 10.23 3.81
N SER A 535 -69.59 10.41 4.87
CA SER A 535 -70.07 10.78 6.22
C SER A 535 -69.38 11.99 6.85
N ARG A 536 -68.48 12.66 6.13
CA ARG A 536 -67.69 13.80 6.61
C ARG A 536 -67.57 14.88 5.54
N ASP A 537 -67.40 16.13 5.97
CA ASP A 537 -67.11 17.26 5.07
C ASP A 537 -65.61 17.43 4.76
N TRP A 538 -64.74 16.79 5.55
CA TRP A 538 -63.28 16.84 5.41
C TRP A 538 -62.60 15.58 5.98
N ILE A 539 -61.42 15.26 5.45
CA ILE A 539 -60.57 14.13 5.86
C ILE A 539 -59.13 14.62 5.93
N VAL A 540 -58.41 14.30 7.01
CA VAL A 540 -56.95 14.48 7.09
C VAL A 540 -56.30 13.11 6.97
N ALA A 541 -55.42 12.94 5.98
CA ALA A 541 -54.81 11.65 5.67
C ALA A 541 -53.35 11.82 5.27
N ARG A 542 -52.52 10.80 5.52
CA ARG A 542 -51.12 10.76 5.09
C ARG A 542 -51.04 10.13 3.71
N ILE A 543 -50.39 10.82 2.77
CA ILE A 543 -50.16 10.36 1.40
C ILE A 543 -49.26 9.11 1.43
N VAL A 544 -49.71 8.05 0.77
CA VAL A 544 -48.99 6.78 0.61
C VAL A 544 -48.36 6.70 -0.77
N SER A 545 -49.13 7.01 -1.82
CA SER A 545 -48.66 7.09 -3.20
C SER A 545 -49.25 8.31 -3.92
N ILE A 546 -48.54 8.78 -4.95
CA ILE A 546 -49.02 9.78 -5.90
C ILE A 546 -48.72 9.22 -7.29
N THR A 547 -49.71 9.21 -8.18
CA THR A 547 -49.58 8.75 -9.57
C THR A 547 -50.10 9.80 -10.52
N GLU A 548 -49.28 10.17 -11.52
CA GLU A 548 -49.61 11.20 -12.52
C GLU A 548 -50.35 10.59 -13.71
N TYR A 549 -51.39 11.28 -14.16
CA TYR A 549 -52.21 10.95 -15.32
C TYR A 549 -52.50 12.20 -16.15
N THR A 550 -52.79 12.01 -17.43
CA THR A 550 -53.24 13.09 -18.33
C THR A 550 -54.65 12.76 -18.81
N ALA A 551 -55.59 13.70 -18.65
CA ALA A 551 -56.95 13.55 -19.15
C ALA A 551 -56.96 13.59 -20.69
N ASN A 552 -57.56 12.59 -21.33
CA ASN A 552 -57.80 12.56 -22.77
C ASN A 552 -59.31 12.51 -23.05
N ALA A 553 -59.83 13.48 -23.80
CA ALA A 553 -61.25 13.59 -24.13
C ALA A 553 -61.77 12.45 -25.05
N GLN A 554 -60.87 11.74 -25.72
CA GLN A 554 -61.18 10.65 -26.67
C GLN A 554 -61.37 9.30 -25.96
N HIS A 555 -60.87 9.15 -24.74
CA HIS A 555 -60.98 7.94 -23.93
C HIS A 555 -61.66 8.25 -22.59
N PRO A 556 -62.99 8.04 -22.45
CA PRO A 556 -63.75 8.43 -21.26
C PRO A 556 -63.21 7.87 -19.94
N GLU A 557 -62.63 6.67 -19.94
CA GLU A 557 -62.00 6.05 -18.76
C GLU A 557 -60.79 6.83 -18.24
N SER A 558 -60.11 7.60 -19.10
CA SER A 558 -58.95 8.43 -18.73
C SER A 558 -59.34 9.77 -18.09
N ASN A 559 -60.62 10.17 -18.17
CA ASN A 559 -61.11 11.47 -17.71
C ASN A 559 -62.40 11.34 -16.86
N PRO A 560 -62.38 10.61 -15.73
CA PRO A 560 -63.54 10.43 -14.87
C PRO A 560 -64.02 11.73 -14.17
N TYR A 561 -63.27 12.83 -14.29
CA TYR A 561 -63.50 14.09 -13.57
C TYR A 561 -63.89 15.28 -14.44
N GLY A 562 -64.06 15.07 -15.76
CA GLY A 562 -64.52 16.13 -16.68
C GLY A 562 -63.51 17.27 -16.85
N LEU A 563 -62.22 16.97 -16.80
CA LEU A 563 -61.15 17.93 -17.08
C LEU A 563 -61.08 18.22 -18.59
N ALA A 564 -60.44 19.33 -18.98
CA ALA A 564 -60.15 19.58 -20.39
C ALA A 564 -59.03 18.66 -20.92
N ASP A 565 -59.00 18.48 -22.23
CA ASP A 565 -58.04 17.62 -22.93
C ASP A 565 -56.59 18.06 -22.68
N GLY A 566 -55.69 17.10 -22.41
CA GLY A 566 -54.29 17.37 -22.11
C GLY A 566 -53.99 17.88 -20.69
N ILE A 567 -54.99 18.08 -19.83
CA ILE A 567 -54.76 18.49 -18.43
C ILE A 567 -54.17 17.32 -17.62
N LYS A 568 -53.06 17.61 -16.92
CA LYS A 568 -52.45 16.71 -15.94
C LYS A 568 -53.25 16.69 -14.62
N TYR A 569 -53.48 15.50 -14.10
CA TYR A 569 -54.06 15.26 -12.78
C TYR A 569 -53.30 14.17 -12.03
N TYR A 570 -53.50 14.09 -10.73
CA TYR A 570 -52.76 13.18 -9.86
C TYR A 570 -53.74 12.37 -9.01
N PHE A 571 -53.61 11.04 -9.07
CA PHE A 571 -54.26 10.15 -8.13
C PHE A 571 -53.39 10.01 -6.88
N ILE A 572 -53.96 10.41 -5.73
CA ILE A 572 -53.39 10.17 -4.41
C ILE A 572 -54.05 8.94 -3.79
N GLU A 573 -53.23 8.01 -3.30
CA GLU A 573 -53.65 7.03 -2.30
C GLU A 573 -53.20 7.53 -0.93
N ALA A 574 -54.10 7.54 0.06
CA ALA A 574 -53.80 8.06 1.39
C ALA A 574 -54.37 7.18 2.51
N GLU A 575 -53.66 7.12 3.63
CA GLU A 575 -54.10 6.44 4.86
C GLU A 575 -54.61 7.46 5.88
N ASN A 576 -55.74 7.17 6.52
CA ASN A 576 -56.37 8.03 7.53
C ASN A 576 -55.40 8.44 8.66
N TRP A 577 -55.12 9.73 8.81
CA TRP A 577 -54.14 10.21 9.77
C TRP A 577 -54.70 10.20 11.19
N ARG A 578 -54.35 9.16 11.96
CA ARG A 578 -54.62 9.08 13.40
C ARG A 578 -53.44 9.65 14.18
N HIS A 579 -53.68 10.71 14.98
CA HIS A 579 -52.66 11.32 15.83
C HIS A 579 -52.15 10.32 16.88
N SER A 580 -50.92 9.83 16.71
CA SER A 580 -50.40 8.67 17.47
C SER A 580 -49.92 9.04 18.87
N LYS A 581 -50.88 9.27 19.79
CA LYS A 581 -50.64 9.49 21.23
C LYS A 581 -51.20 8.38 22.14
N GLN A 582 -51.76 7.30 21.58
CA GLN A 582 -52.42 6.24 22.39
C GLN A 582 -52.03 4.79 22.08
N HIS A 583 -51.27 4.48 21.02
CA HIS A 583 -50.94 3.08 20.64
C HIS A 583 -49.45 2.78 20.42
N SER A 584 -48.55 3.39 21.21
CA SER A 584 -47.11 3.08 21.24
C SER A 584 -46.69 2.21 22.45
N LYS A 585 -47.57 1.34 22.96
CA LYS A 585 -47.18 0.28 23.92
C LYS A 585 -46.31 -0.77 23.20
N LYS A 586 -44.99 -0.71 23.44
CA LYS A 586 -43.96 -1.72 23.09
C LYS A 586 -44.16 -2.44 21.74
N ARG A 587 -43.54 -1.89 20.69
CA ARG A 587 -42.63 -2.72 19.88
C ARG A 587 -41.21 -2.32 20.27
N GLN A 588 -40.43 -3.28 20.75
CA GLN A 588 -38.98 -3.08 20.91
C GLN A 588 -38.38 -3.08 19.51
N LEU A 589 -37.83 -1.95 19.07
CA LEU A 589 -36.83 -2.00 18.01
C LEU A 589 -35.59 -2.67 18.60
N VAL A 590 -35.17 -3.78 18.02
CA VAL A 590 -33.82 -4.30 18.26
C VAL A 590 -32.84 -3.25 17.72
N GLN A 591 -31.81 -2.93 18.49
CA GLN A 591 -30.69 -2.14 17.98
C GLN A 591 -29.86 -3.03 17.06
N ASP A 592 -30.26 -3.08 15.80
CA ASP A 592 -29.47 -3.73 14.77
C ASP A 592 -28.25 -2.85 14.47
N ASN A 593 -27.07 -3.29 14.90
CA ASN A 593 -25.82 -2.57 14.68
C ASN A 593 -25.37 -2.84 13.25
N GLY A 594 -25.53 -1.86 12.37
CA GLY A 594 -25.23 -1.97 10.94
C GLY A 594 -23.78 -2.36 10.62
N LEU A 595 -23.53 -3.67 10.57
CA LEU A 595 -22.47 -4.32 9.82
C LEU A 595 -23.16 -5.19 8.77
N ALA A 596 -22.92 -4.91 7.49
CA ALA A 596 -23.62 -5.57 6.41
C ALA A 596 -23.26 -7.07 6.35
N SER A 597 -24.22 -7.94 6.62
CA SER A 597 -24.08 -9.38 6.36
C SER A 597 -24.14 -9.61 4.85
N VAL A 598 -23.00 -9.99 4.26
CA VAL A 598 -22.95 -10.45 2.87
C VAL A 598 -23.59 -11.83 2.82
N MET A 599 -24.77 -11.93 2.21
CA MET A 599 -25.39 -13.24 1.95
C MET A 599 -24.61 -13.95 0.84
N ILE A 600 -23.93 -15.04 1.20
CA ILE A 600 -23.34 -15.99 0.26
C ILE A 600 -24.45 -16.98 -0.14
N PRO A 601 -24.76 -17.16 -1.44
CA PRO A 601 -25.72 -18.18 -1.87
C PRO A 601 -25.20 -19.61 -1.61
N PRO A 602 -26.07 -20.54 -1.19
CA PRO A 602 -25.72 -21.96 -1.16
C PRO A 602 -25.90 -22.59 -2.55
N ASP A 603 -24.83 -23.17 -3.11
CA ASP A 603 -24.80 -24.44 -3.87
C ASP A 603 -23.48 -24.59 -4.66
N ASP A 604 -22.60 -25.51 -4.24
CA ASP A 604 -21.58 -26.15 -5.10
C ASP A 604 -21.15 -27.52 -4.48
N PRO A 605 -21.38 -28.68 -5.14
CA PRO A 605 -21.41 -29.98 -4.46
C PRO A 605 -20.10 -30.81 -4.53
N TYR A 606 -18.96 -30.27 -4.08
CA TYR A 606 -17.66 -30.98 -4.11
C TYR A 606 -16.94 -31.16 -2.77
N GLN A 607 -17.56 -31.83 -1.80
CA GLN A 607 -16.83 -32.49 -0.69
C GLN A 607 -17.34 -33.92 -0.39
N GLN A 608 -16.80 -34.90 -1.11
CA GLN A 608 -16.80 -36.30 -0.69
C GLN A 608 -15.39 -36.89 -0.73
N GLN A 609 -14.72 -36.96 0.42
CA GLN A 609 -13.74 -38.02 0.69
C GLN A 609 -13.73 -38.34 2.19
N LYS A 610 -13.61 -39.64 2.52
CA LYS A 610 -13.98 -40.19 3.82
C LYS A 610 -12.77 -40.31 4.74
N ARG A 611 -12.91 -39.94 6.02
CA ARG A 611 -12.10 -40.50 7.11
C ARG A 611 -12.64 -41.87 7.52
N PRO A 612 -11.82 -42.92 7.59
CA PRO A 612 -12.09 -44.11 8.41
C PRO A 612 -11.88 -43.82 9.92
N SER A 613 -12.44 -44.68 10.77
CA SER A 613 -12.39 -44.59 12.24
C SER A 613 -11.21 -45.38 12.85
N LEU A 614 -10.93 -45.12 14.14
CA LEU A 614 -9.80 -45.66 14.89
C LEU A 614 -10.09 -47.00 15.62
N GLY A 615 -9.07 -47.85 15.67
CA GLY A 615 -8.75 -48.75 16.81
C GLY A 615 -8.86 -50.26 16.55
N PRO A 616 -8.29 -51.12 17.43
CA PRO A 616 -7.28 -50.83 18.47
C PRO A 616 -6.09 -51.83 18.52
N SER A 617 -5.07 -51.52 19.35
CA SER A 617 -3.90 -52.36 19.70
C SER A 617 -2.91 -52.65 18.54
N SER A 618 -1.65 -53.07 18.78
CA SER A 618 -0.96 -53.46 20.02
C SER A 618 0.49 -52.95 20.07
N SER A 619 1.11 -52.95 21.25
CA SER A 619 2.48 -52.51 21.49
C SER A 619 3.56 -53.46 20.95
N SER A 620 4.63 -52.90 20.37
CA SER A 620 5.96 -53.53 20.35
C SER A 620 7.03 -52.45 20.36
N SER A 621 8.03 -52.59 21.23
CA SER A 621 9.15 -51.67 21.39
C SER A 621 10.43 -52.27 20.81
N PHE A 622 11.20 -51.51 20.05
CA PHE A 622 12.62 -51.83 19.84
C PHE A 622 13.48 -50.56 19.82
N VAL A 623 14.59 -50.62 20.53
CA VAL A 623 15.66 -49.60 20.56
C VAL A 623 16.81 -50.13 19.72
N HIS A 624 17.45 -49.28 18.92
CA HIS A 624 18.88 -49.27 18.52
C HIS A 624 19.05 -47.89 17.84
N SER A 625 19.87 -46.92 18.28
CA SER A 625 21.32 -46.93 18.52
C SER A 625 22.15 -47.40 17.32
N TYR A 626 22.79 -46.46 16.63
CA TYR A 626 24.19 -46.61 16.21
C TYR A 626 24.87 -45.24 16.07
N SER A 627 26.18 -45.22 16.25
CA SER A 627 27.07 -44.08 16.00
C SER A 627 28.18 -44.54 15.07
N SER A 628 28.47 -43.75 14.06
CA SER A 628 29.70 -43.73 13.25
C SER A 628 29.74 -42.39 12.52
#